data_AF-A0AAV0WRF0-F1
#
_entry.id   AF-A0AAV0WRF0-F1
#
_cell.length_a   1.000
_cell.length_b   1.000
_cell.length_c   1.000
_cell.angle_alpha   90.00
_cell.angle_beta   90.00
_cell.angle_gamma   90.00
#
_symmetry.space_group_name_H-M   'P 1'
#
loop_
_entity.id
_entity.type
_entity.pdbx_description
1 polymer ?
#
loop_
_entity_poly.entity_id
_entity_poly.type
_entity_poly.pdbx_seq_one_letter_code
_entity_poly.pdbx_strand_id
1 'polypeptide(L)'
;MFYKIKNTQISLTSNPTKFWNYIRNKGKCLGIPEEMHIENTHVSDPQISAFFASYFSSVYKAPNTKPIYLDNLSINQYSHLPSKVSLSLDDISEGLNSLSKSDSKVPDGIAAPLLFQCREA
;
A
#
# COMPACT_ATOMS: atom_id res chain seq x y z
N MET A 1 27.74 8.74 -4.45
CA MET A 1 26.31 8.40 -4.65
C MET A 1 25.89 7.11 -3.93
N PHE A 2 26.73 6.06 -3.94
CA PHE A 2 26.46 4.74 -3.32
C PHE A 2 26.22 4.72 -1.79
N TYR A 3 26.76 5.68 -1.03
CA TYR A 3 26.60 5.72 0.43
C TYR A 3 25.15 6.03 0.88
N LYS A 4 24.39 6.78 0.07
CA LYS A 4 22.98 7.11 0.38
C LYS A 4 22.05 5.91 0.21
N ILE A 5 22.35 5.02 -0.74
CA ILE A 5 21.51 3.84 -1.04
C ILE A 5 21.56 2.82 0.11
N LYS A 6 22.76 2.56 0.66
CA LYS A 6 22.93 1.69 1.83
C LYS A 6 22.15 2.21 3.04
N ASN A 7 22.23 3.51 3.32
CA ASN A 7 21.51 4.10 4.44
C ASN A 7 19.98 4.08 4.24
N THR A 8 19.49 4.25 3.02
CA THR A 8 18.05 4.11 2.75
C THR A 8 17.56 2.68 2.94
N GLN A 9 18.35 1.69 2.52
CA GLN A 9 18.01 0.28 2.71
C GLN A 9 17.94 -0.10 4.19
N ILE A 10 18.89 0.38 5.01
CA ILE A 10 18.87 0.18 6.46
C ILE A 10 17.70 0.93 7.11
N SER A 11 17.33 2.10 6.58
CA SER A 11 16.18 2.86 7.09
C SER A 11 14.84 2.21 6.79
N LEU A 12 14.75 1.32 5.80
CA LEU A 12 13.52 0.59 5.50
C LEU A 12 13.06 -0.25 6.70
N THR A 13 14.00 -0.87 7.41
CA THR A 13 13.71 -1.71 8.59
C THR A 13 13.81 -0.95 9.90
N SER A 14 14.74 0.01 10.03
CA SER A 14 14.97 0.74 11.29
C SER A 14 14.12 1.99 11.48
N ASN A 15 13.73 2.68 10.40
CA ASN A 15 12.88 3.88 10.47
C ASN A 15 12.13 4.10 9.13
N PRO A 16 11.03 3.38 8.90
CA PRO A 16 10.31 3.38 7.63
C PRO A 16 9.86 4.78 7.20
N THR A 17 9.52 5.65 8.15
CA THR A 17 9.08 7.03 7.88
C THR A 17 10.16 7.84 7.18
N LYS A 18 11.44 7.71 7.59
CA LYS A 18 12.56 8.38 6.93
C LYS A 18 12.77 7.88 5.50
N PHE A 19 12.63 6.57 5.29
CA PHE A 19 12.69 5.97 3.96
C PHE A 19 11.61 6.55 3.04
N TRP A 20 10.34 6.52 3.46
CA TRP A 20 9.23 7.00 2.64
C TRP A 20 9.28 8.50 2.39
N ASN A 21 9.75 9.31 3.35
CA ASN A 21 9.98 10.74 3.14
C ASN A 21 11.07 10.99 2.09
N TYR A 22 12.16 10.22 2.11
CA TYR A 22 13.22 10.31 1.10
C TYR A 22 12.71 9.94 -0.30
N ILE A 23 11.98 8.82 -0.43
CA ILE A 23 11.39 8.39 -1.70
C ILE A 23 10.39 9.43 -2.23
N ARG A 24 9.51 9.95 -1.36
CA ARG A 24 8.54 11.00 -1.73
C ARG A 24 9.22 12.26 -2.25
N ASN A 25 10.33 12.67 -1.63
CA ASN A 25 11.11 13.83 -2.06
C ASN A 25 11.87 13.59 -3.38
N LYS A 26 12.18 12.34 -3.72
CA LYS A 26 12.79 11.91 -4.98
C LYS A 26 11.78 11.75 -6.13
N GLY A 27 10.52 11.46 -5.81
CA GLY A 27 9.43 11.24 -6.77
C GLY A 27 8.99 12.47 -7.58
N LYS A 28 9.67 13.61 -7.46
CA LYS A 28 9.44 14.78 -8.34
C LYS A 28 9.97 14.58 -9.77
N CYS A 29 10.69 13.49 -10.04
CA CYS A 29 11.08 13.08 -11.38
C CYS A 29 10.03 12.08 -11.89
N LEU A 30 9.09 12.54 -12.73
CA LEU A 30 7.96 11.75 -13.23
C LEU A 30 8.31 10.87 -14.47
N GLY A 31 9.59 10.75 -14.83
CA GLY A 31 10.06 10.06 -16.02
C GLY A 31 10.74 8.71 -15.75
N ILE A 32 11.01 7.96 -16.81
CA ILE A 32 11.93 6.81 -16.78
C ILE A 32 13.31 7.34 -16.34
N PRO A 33 14.02 6.65 -15.44
CA PRO A 33 15.40 7.02 -15.10
C PRO A 33 16.26 7.10 -16.36
N GLU A 34 17.19 8.05 -16.45
CA GLU A 34 18.10 8.18 -17.60
C GLU A 34 19.09 6.99 -17.72
N GLU A 35 19.37 6.36 -16.57
CA GLU A 35 20.26 5.22 -16.47
C GLU A 35 19.77 4.18 -15.43
N MET A 36 20.10 2.92 -15.68
CA MET A 36 19.82 1.78 -14.82
C MET A 36 21.06 0.89 -14.67
N HIS A 37 21.32 0.43 -13.45
CA HIS A 37 22.45 -0.44 -13.12
C HIS A 37 21.91 -1.71 -12.45
N ILE A 38 22.21 -2.89 -12.99
CA ILE A 38 21.97 -4.20 -12.35
C ILE A 38 23.26 -4.99 -12.42
N GLU A 39 23.79 -5.38 -11.25
CA GLU A 39 25.07 -6.09 -11.11
C GLU A 39 26.19 -5.39 -11.89
N ASN A 40 26.65 -6.02 -12.98
CA ASN A 40 27.70 -5.49 -13.87
C ASN A 40 27.15 -4.86 -15.15
N THR A 41 25.82 -4.78 -15.29
CA THR A 41 25.15 -4.26 -16.48
C THR A 41 24.66 -2.84 -16.24
N HIS A 42 25.07 -1.94 -17.13
CA HIS A 42 24.62 -0.55 -17.19
C HIS A 42 23.80 -0.34 -18.46
N VAL A 43 22.67 0.34 -18.34
CA VAL A 43 21.72 0.56 -19.44
C VAL A 43 21.22 1.99 -19.39
N SER A 44 21.21 2.68 -20.53
CA SER A 44 20.61 4.02 -20.69
C SER A 44 19.34 3.95 -21.55
N ASP A 45 18.51 4.99 -21.46
CA ASP A 45 17.27 5.10 -22.23
C ASP A 45 17.56 4.99 -23.74
N PRO A 46 16.83 4.19 -24.55
CA PRO A 46 15.46 3.66 -24.36
C PRO A 46 15.35 2.20 -23.86
N GLN A 47 16.48 1.53 -23.56
CA GLN A 47 16.48 0.10 -23.25
C GLN A 47 16.09 -0.22 -21.80
N ILE A 48 15.97 0.80 -20.95
CA ILE A 48 15.71 0.67 -19.51
C ILE A 48 14.38 -0.05 -19.25
N SER A 49 13.34 0.27 -20.01
CA SER A 49 12.02 -0.36 -19.86
C SER A 49 12.05 -1.87 -20.14
N ALA A 50 12.69 -2.28 -21.25
CA ALA A 50 12.84 -3.67 -21.63
C ALA A 50 13.72 -4.45 -20.65
N PHE A 51 14.83 -3.83 -20.21
CA PHE A 51 15.75 -4.44 -19.25
C PHE A 51 15.11 -4.60 -17.87
N PHE A 52 14.34 -3.60 -17.43
CA PHE A 52 13.51 -3.70 -16.23
C PHE A 52 12.52 -4.87 -16.35
N ALA A 53 11.74 -4.94 -17.42
CA ALA A 53 10.78 -6.02 -17.62
C ALA A 53 11.43 -7.40 -17.62
N SER A 54 12.59 -7.54 -18.29
CA SER A 54 13.35 -8.79 -18.34
C SER A 54 13.90 -9.20 -16.97
N TYR A 55 14.40 -8.25 -16.18
CA TYR A 55 14.89 -8.56 -14.84
C TYR A 55 13.73 -9.02 -13.95
N PHE A 56 12.63 -8.25 -13.91
CA PHE A 56 11.49 -8.57 -13.06
C PHE A 56 10.81 -9.87 -13.46
N SER A 57 10.74 -10.21 -14.76
CA SER A 57 10.20 -11.51 -15.18
C SER A 57 11.07 -12.69 -14.70
N SER A 58 12.39 -12.53 -14.64
CA SER A 58 13.29 -13.60 -14.20
C SER A 58 13.19 -13.91 -12.70
N VAL A 59 12.91 -12.89 -11.87
CA VAL A 59 12.75 -13.06 -10.42
C VAL A 59 11.30 -13.34 -10.02
N TYR A 60 10.34 -13.05 -10.90
CA TYR A 60 8.93 -13.33 -10.65
C TYR A 60 8.65 -14.82 -10.80
N LYS A 61 8.55 -15.51 -9.66
CA LYS A 61 8.02 -16.87 -9.61
C LYS A 61 6.52 -16.77 -9.83
N ALA A 62 6.05 -17.12 -11.02
CA ALA A 62 4.63 -17.30 -11.27
C ALA A 62 4.08 -18.21 -10.15
N PRO A 63 3.01 -17.81 -9.45
CA PRO A 63 2.38 -18.69 -8.48
C PRO A 63 2.08 -19.99 -9.20
N ASN A 64 2.40 -21.11 -8.57
CA ASN A 64 2.09 -22.44 -9.09
C ASN A 64 0.57 -22.59 -8.96
N THR A 65 -0.18 -21.96 -9.87
CA THR A 65 -1.63 -22.03 -9.96
C THR A 65 -1.94 -23.42 -10.50
N LYS A 66 -1.84 -24.43 -9.62
CA LYS A 66 -2.70 -25.59 -9.76
C LYS A 66 -4.11 -25.01 -9.94
N PRO A 67 -4.88 -25.43 -10.95
CA PRO A 67 -6.26 -25.01 -11.07
C PRO A 67 -6.93 -25.37 -9.74
N ILE A 68 -7.24 -24.35 -8.93
CA ILE A 68 -8.06 -24.53 -7.75
C ILE A 68 -9.42 -24.85 -8.36
N TYR A 69 -9.80 -26.12 -8.35
CA TYR A 69 -11.17 -26.52 -8.66
C TYR A 69 -12.06 -25.83 -7.61
N LEU A 70 -12.67 -24.72 -8.03
CA LEU A 70 -13.60 -23.94 -7.21
C LEU A 70 -14.84 -24.77 -6.86
N ASP A 71 -15.08 -25.86 -7.58
CA ASP A 71 -16.21 -26.78 -7.40
C ASP A 71 -16.26 -27.42 -6.00
N ASN A 72 -15.12 -27.47 -5.30
CA ASN A 72 -15.03 -27.98 -3.92
C ASN A 72 -14.79 -26.89 -2.87
N LEU A 73 -14.83 -25.60 -3.23
CA LEU A 73 -14.87 -24.51 -2.27
C LEU A 73 -16.28 -24.46 -1.68
N SER A 74 -16.53 -25.32 -0.69
CA SER A 74 -17.63 -25.11 0.23
C SER A 74 -17.39 -23.77 0.92
N ILE A 75 -18.14 -22.73 0.53
CA ILE A 75 -18.20 -21.44 1.20
C ILE A 75 -18.98 -21.64 2.51
N ASN A 76 -18.46 -22.48 3.40
CA ASN A 76 -18.84 -22.50 4.81
C ASN A 76 -18.11 -21.38 5.58
N GLN A 77 -17.31 -20.55 4.88
CA GLN A 77 -16.25 -19.75 5.50
C GLN A 77 -16.75 -18.54 6.29
N TYR A 78 -18.05 -18.22 6.28
CA TYR A 78 -18.55 -17.02 6.95
C TYR A 78 -19.88 -17.23 7.69
N SER A 79 -20.36 -18.46 7.85
CA SER A 79 -21.60 -18.73 8.61
C SER A 79 -21.49 -18.41 10.10
N HIS A 80 -20.27 -18.38 10.63
CA HIS A 80 -19.94 -17.96 11.98
C HIS A 80 -19.70 -16.45 12.10
N LEU A 81 -19.63 -15.72 10.99
CA LEU A 81 -19.58 -14.26 11.06
C LEU A 81 -20.98 -13.76 11.39
N PRO A 82 -21.10 -12.81 12.33
CA PRO A 82 -22.38 -12.16 12.58
C PRO A 82 -22.79 -11.41 11.30
N SER A 83 -23.77 -11.97 10.58
CA SER A 83 -24.38 -11.33 9.41
C SER A 83 -25.21 -10.10 9.78
N LYS A 84 -25.40 -9.87 11.09
CA LYS A 84 -26.15 -8.78 11.65
C LYS A 84 -25.34 -8.12 12.74
N VAL A 85 -25.01 -6.84 12.53
CA VAL A 85 -24.48 -5.97 13.58
C VAL A 85 -25.65 -5.19 14.18
N SER A 86 -25.76 -5.20 15.50
CA SER A 86 -26.68 -4.34 16.24
C SER A 86 -25.83 -3.36 17.04
N LEU A 87 -25.93 -2.08 16.69
CA LEU A 87 -25.27 -1.01 17.42
C LEU A 87 -26.28 -0.35 18.35
N SER A 88 -25.91 -0.16 19.60
CA SER A 88 -26.65 0.68 20.54
C SER A 88 -26.35 2.16 20.31
N LEU A 89 -27.16 3.04 20.91
CA LEU A 89 -26.88 4.47 20.88
C LEU A 89 -25.56 4.81 21.60
N ASP A 90 -25.22 4.06 22.65
CA ASP A 90 -23.98 4.24 23.38
C ASP A 90 -22.77 3.88 22.50
N ASP A 91 -22.85 2.78 21.74
CA ASP A 91 -21.79 2.37 20.79
C ASP A 91 -21.56 3.44 19.71
N ILE A 92 -22.64 4.05 19.22
CA ILE A 92 -22.58 5.13 18.22
C ILE A 92 -21.94 6.37 18.83
N SER A 93 -22.37 6.75 20.04
CA SER A 93 -21.83 7.91 20.77
C SER A 93 -20.35 7.75 21.07
N GLU A 94 -19.93 6.58 21.57
CA GLU A 94 -18.52 6.26 21.83
C GLU A 94 -17.70 6.32 20.54
N GLY A 95 -18.20 5.72 19.46
CA GLY A 95 -17.56 5.76 18.14
C GLY A 95 -17.35 7.18 17.63
N LEU A 96 -18.38 8.04 17.70
CA LEU A 96 -18.30 9.44 17.29
C LEU A 96 -17.33 10.26 18.18
N ASN A 97 -17.33 10.02 19.48
CA ASN A 97 -16.44 10.71 20.42
C ASN A 97 -14.97 10.31 20.28
N SER A 98 -14.71 9.08 19.79
CA SER A 98 -13.35 8.59 19.52
C SER A 98 -12.73 9.21 18.25
N LEU A 99 -13.53 9.83 17.38
CA LEU A 99 -13.05 10.43 16.13
C LEU A 99 -12.10 11.60 16.41
N SER A 100 -10.93 11.59 15.80
CA SER A 100 -10.06 12.75 15.75
C SER A 100 -10.49 13.71 14.65
N LYS A 101 -10.36 15.03 14.88
CA LYS A 101 -10.54 16.06 13.86
C LYS A 101 -9.37 16.01 12.87
N SER A 102 -9.39 15.03 11.98
CA SER A 102 -8.44 14.91 10.88
C SER A 102 -9.09 15.39 9.59
N ASP A 103 -8.35 16.13 8.76
CA ASP A 103 -8.79 16.54 7.43
C ASP A 103 -8.54 15.44 6.38
N SER A 104 -8.34 14.20 6.83
CA SER A 104 -8.05 13.08 5.94
C SER A 104 -9.32 12.67 5.19
N LYS A 105 -9.19 12.55 3.87
CA LYS A 105 -10.24 11.94 3.04
C LYS A 105 -10.07 10.44 3.08
N VAL A 106 -11.09 9.75 3.56
CA VAL A 106 -11.19 8.29 3.56
C VAL A 106 -11.57 7.83 2.13
N PRO A 107 -11.25 6.59 1.71
CA PRO A 107 -11.49 6.13 0.33
C PRO A 107 -12.95 6.19 -0.13
N ASP A 108 -13.91 6.31 0.80
CA ASP A 108 -15.34 6.45 0.54
C ASP A 108 -15.75 7.90 0.16
N GLY A 109 -14.83 8.87 0.26
CA GLY A 109 -15.09 10.27 -0.05
C GLY A 109 -15.84 11.06 1.02
N ILE A 110 -16.15 10.44 2.17
CA ILE A 110 -16.80 11.12 3.30
C ILE A 110 -15.74 11.86 4.10
N ALA A 111 -15.96 13.16 4.29
CA ALA A 111 -15.03 13.98 5.05
C ALA A 111 -15.17 13.70 6.55
N ALA A 112 -14.08 13.31 7.22
CA ALA A 112 -14.06 13.08 8.66
C ALA A 112 -14.61 14.26 9.51
N PRO A 113 -14.44 15.54 9.12
CA PRO A 113 -15.08 16.66 9.83
C PRO A 113 -16.62 16.63 9.82
N LEU A 114 -17.26 16.05 8.81
CA LEU A 114 -18.72 15.94 8.76
C LEU A 114 -19.23 14.95 9.81
N LEU A 115 -18.61 13.77 9.89
CA LEU A 115 -18.95 12.77 10.92
C LEU A 115 -18.66 13.30 12.32
N PHE A 116 -17.59 14.07 12.49
CA PHE A 116 -17.25 14.70 13.76
C PHE A 116 -18.33 15.69 14.24
N GLN A 117 -19.05 16.36 13.34
CA GLN A 117 -20.15 17.27 13.71
C GLN A 117 -21.40 16.52 14.19
N CYS A 118 -21.60 15.27 13.76
CA CYS A 118 -22.75 14.46 14.17
C CYS A 118 -22.76 14.08 15.66
N ARG A 119 -21.66 14.31 16.40
CA ARG A 119 -21.61 14.09 17.84
C ARG A 119 -22.41 15.13 18.65
N GLU A 120 -22.64 16.32 18.08
CA GLU A 120 -23.30 17.46 18.74
C GLU A 120 -24.77 17.62 18.32
N ALA A 121 -25.28 16.72 17.48
CA ALA A 121 -26.65 16.73 16.94
C ALA A 121 -27.58 15.85 17.78
#